data_AF-A0A6C0CVT8-F1
#
_entry.id   AF-A0A6C0CVT8-F1
#
_cell.length_a   1.000
_cell.length_b   1.000
_cell.length_c   1.000
_cell.angle_alpha   90.00
_cell.angle_beta   90.00
_cell.angle_gamma   90.00
#
_symmetry.space_group_name_H-M   'P 1'
#
loop_
_entity.id
_entity.type
_entity.pdbx_description
1 polymer ?
#
loop_
_entity_poly.entity_id
_entity_poly.type
_entity_poly.pdbx_seq_one_letter_code
_entity_poly.pdbx_strand_id
1 'polypeptide(L)'
;MNKYILTVFLSMFVGLLGGIQGNTGAIYILTGLLMLGIVKNQALAAGTTLVYTSFPITMAAAYQYYKRKEVDWKISLILIPTVISFSVIGSKLNPYIPEKYTLYSLATTTFLTSIYFLHKAYNTKLEPAKKVLKI
;
A
#
# COMPACT_ATOMS: atom_id res chain seq x y z
N MET A 1 15.40 -0.31 -21.48
CA MET A 1 15.89 -0.52 -20.09
C MET A 1 15.41 -1.88 -19.63
N ASN A 2 16.25 -2.68 -18.94
CA ASN A 2 15.85 -4.01 -18.46
C ASN A 2 14.72 -3.87 -17.40
N LYS A 3 13.66 -4.68 -17.50
CA LYS A 3 12.51 -4.63 -16.58
C LYS A 3 12.92 -4.77 -15.10
N TYR A 4 13.96 -5.56 -14.82
CA TYR A 4 14.46 -5.76 -13.46
C TYR A 4 15.12 -4.49 -12.89
N ILE A 5 15.82 -3.73 -13.72
CA ILE A 5 16.43 -2.45 -13.32
C ILE A 5 15.31 -1.46 -12.99
N LEU A 6 14.27 -1.38 -13.81
CA LEU A 6 13.08 -0.56 -13.53
C LEU A 6 12.40 -0.98 -12.21
N THR A 7 12.26 -2.28 -11.96
CA THR A 7 11.70 -2.79 -10.70
C THR A 7 12.53 -2.38 -9.49
N VAL A 8 13.87 -2.37 -9.58
CA VAL A 8 14.74 -1.92 -8.48
C VAL A 8 14.53 -0.43 -8.19
N PHE A 9 14.53 0.43 -9.21
CA PHE A 9 14.28 1.86 -9.01
C PHE A 9 12.88 2.13 -8.45
N LEU A 10 11.88 1.43 -8.97
CA LEU A 10 10.50 1.51 -8.47
C LEU A 10 10.41 1.11 -7.00
N SER A 11 11.01 -0.03 -6.62
CA SER A 11 10.93 -0.51 -5.24
C SER A 11 11.72 0.35 -4.26
N MET A 12 12.84 0.94 -4.67
CA MET A 12 13.57 1.94 -3.88
C MET A 12 12.71 3.17 -3.59
N PHE A 13 12.10 3.74 -4.62
CA PHE A 13 11.24 4.91 -4.49
C PHE A 13 10.03 4.62 -3.61
N VAL A 14 9.35 3.50 -3.84
CA VAL A 14 8.17 3.13 -3.08
C VAL A 14 8.51 2.74 -1.63
N GLY A 15 9.65 2.10 -1.39
CA GLY A 15 10.11 1.78 -0.04
C GLY A 15 10.37 3.03 0.80
N LEU A 16 11.05 4.03 0.22
CA LEU A 16 11.27 5.33 0.87
C LEU A 16 9.95 6.05 1.16
N LEU A 17 9.12 6.21 0.13
CA LEU A 17 7.84 6.90 0.27
C LEU A 17 6.88 6.19 1.23
N GLY A 18 6.79 4.87 1.14
CA GLY A 18 5.95 4.04 2.01
C GLY A 18 6.41 4.10 3.46
N GLY A 19 7.73 4.04 3.69
CA GLY A 19 8.32 4.20 5.01
C GLY A 19 8.01 5.56 5.65
N ILE A 20 8.12 6.65 4.89
CA ILE A 20 7.79 8.01 5.36
C ILE A 20 6.29 8.14 5.68
N GLN A 21 5.43 7.54 4.84
CA GLN A 21 3.98 7.64 4.97
C GLN A 21 3.37 6.63 5.96
N GLY A 22 4.15 5.66 6.44
CA GLY A 22 3.64 4.57 7.28
C GLY A 22 2.71 3.61 6.55
N ASN A 23 2.91 3.41 5.25
CA ASN A 23 2.08 2.57 4.40
C ASN A 23 2.96 1.58 3.63
N THR A 24 2.47 0.37 3.37
CA THR A 24 3.20 -0.66 2.62
C THR A 24 3.47 -0.26 1.16
N GLY A 25 2.92 0.86 0.67
CA GLY A 25 3.18 1.35 -0.69
C GLY A 25 2.59 0.48 -1.79
N ALA A 26 1.64 -0.40 -1.45
CA ALA A 26 1.03 -1.37 -2.34
C ALA A 26 0.47 -0.73 -3.62
N ILE A 27 -0.29 0.37 -3.48
CA ILE A 27 -0.87 1.08 -4.62
C ILE A 27 0.19 1.69 -5.53
N TYR A 28 1.33 2.12 -4.97
CA TYR A 28 2.44 2.68 -5.73
C TYR A 28 3.19 1.60 -6.52
N ILE A 29 3.43 0.43 -5.91
CA ILE A 29 3.99 -0.72 -6.65
C ILE A 29 3.04 -1.15 -7.76
N LEU A 30 1.76 -1.35 -7.46
CA LEU A 30 0.76 -1.77 -8.44
C LEU A 30 0.73 -0.81 -9.64
N THR A 31 0.62 0.49 -9.37
CA THR A 31 0.54 1.52 -10.41
C THR A 31 1.86 1.60 -11.19
N GLY A 32 2.99 1.56 -10.51
CA GLY A 32 4.31 1.62 -11.14
C GLY A 32 4.60 0.42 -12.04
N LEU A 33 4.19 -0.79 -11.64
CA LEU A 33 4.33 -2.00 -12.45
C LEU A 33 3.58 -1.89 -13.78
N LEU A 34 2.39 -1.29 -13.77
CA LEU A 34 1.55 -1.09 -14.96
C LEU A 34 2.06 0.07 -15.81
N MET A 35 2.31 1.22 -15.18
CA MET A 35 2.73 2.45 -15.86
C MET A 35 4.07 2.27 -16.57
N LEU A 36 5.00 1.51 -15.98
CA LEU A 36 6.30 1.21 -16.58
C LEU A 36 6.27 0.00 -17.52
N GLY A 37 5.11 -0.63 -17.72
CA GLY A 37 4.96 -1.81 -18.57
C GLY A 37 5.77 -3.02 -18.10
N ILE A 38 6.09 -3.11 -16.80
CA ILE A 38 6.85 -4.23 -16.21
C ILE A 38 6.00 -5.51 -16.21
N VAL A 39 4.69 -5.36 -16.01
CA VAL A 39 3.69 -6.44 -16.05
C VAL A 39 2.62 -6.12 -17.09
N LYS A 40 1.98 -7.16 -17.62
CA LYS A 40 1.11 -7.07 -18.81
C LYS A 40 -0.32 -6.63 -18.52
N ASN A 41 -0.83 -6.88 -17.31
CA ASN A 41 -2.22 -6.62 -16.97
C ASN A 41 -2.39 -6.37 -15.47
N GLN A 42 -3.55 -5.83 -15.11
CA GLN A 42 -3.95 -5.48 -13.76
C GLN A 42 -3.91 -6.69 -12.80
N ALA A 43 -4.36 -7.86 -13.24
CA ALA A 43 -4.40 -9.06 -12.39
C ALA A 43 -3.00 -9.51 -11.96
N LEU A 44 -2.05 -9.50 -12.90
CA LEU A 44 -0.64 -9.83 -12.60
C LEU A 44 0.01 -8.76 -11.73
N ALA A 45 -0.29 -7.48 -11.97
CA ALA A 45 0.17 -6.39 -11.11
C ALA A 45 -0.33 -6.56 -9.67
N ALA A 46 -1.63 -6.85 -9.51
CA ALA A 46 -2.27 -7.07 -8.23
C ALA A 46 -1.66 -8.28 -7.49
N GLY A 47 -1.59 -9.44 -8.13
CA GLY A 47 -0.98 -10.64 -7.54
C GLY A 47 0.48 -10.44 -7.13
N THR A 48 1.28 -9.81 -8.01
CA THR A 48 2.69 -9.47 -7.71
C THR A 48 2.81 -8.54 -6.50
N THR A 49 1.96 -7.51 -6.45
CA THR A 49 1.92 -6.55 -5.35
C THR A 49 1.51 -7.23 -4.03
N LEU A 50 0.53 -8.13 -4.07
CA LEU A 50 0.08 -8.86 -2.89
C LEU A 50 1.19 -9.74 -2.29
N VAL A 51 1.99 -10.40 -3.12
CA VAL A 51 3.17 -11.16 -2.66
C VAL A 51 4.20 -10.21 -2.04
N TYR A 52 4.48 -9.09 -2.69
CA TYR A 52 5.37 -8.05 -2.16
C TYR A 52 4.93 -7.56 -0.77
N THR A 53 3.64 -7.23 -0.59
CA THR A 53 3.11 -6.74 0.69
C THR A 53 3.04 -7.84 1.76
N SER A 54 2.87 -9.10 1.35
CA SER A 54 2.74 -10.24 2.27
C SER A 54 4.08 -10.75 2.78
N PHE A 55 5.19 -10.41 2.11
CA PHE A 55 6.54 -10.71 2.58
C PHE A 55 6.79 -10.05 3.96
N PRO A 56 7.78 -10.48 4.77
CA PRO A 56 8.13 -9.86 6.05
C PRO A 56 8.43 -8.34 6.03
N ILE A 57 8.31 -7.64 4.89
CA ILE A 57 8.35 -6.19 4.81
C ILE A 57 7.28 -5.52 5.68
N THR A 58 6.03 -6.01 5.64
CA THR A 58 4.94 -5.45 6.46
C THR A 58 5.17 -5.74 7.94
N MET A 59 5.72 -6.92 8.26
CA MET A 59 6.11 -7.26 9.63
C MET A 59 7.25 -6.37 10.15
N ALA A 60 8.26 -6.11 9.32
CA ALA A 60 9.38 -5.24 9.68
C ALA A 60 8.92 -3.80 9.92
N ALA A 61 8.03 -3.27 9.07
CA ALA A 61 7.42 -1.96 9.27
C ALA A 61 6.59 -1.92 10.56
N ALA A 62 5.68 -2.89 10.74
CA ALA A 62 4.84 -2.98 11.94
C ALA A 62 5.66 -3.10 13.23
N TYR A 63 6.80 -3.80 13.19
CA TYR A 63 7.71 -3.91 14.32
C TYR A 63 8.28 -2.55 14.76
N GLN A 64 8.55 -1.63 13.82
CA GLN A 64 8.99 -0.28 14.17
C GLN A 64 7.87 0.54 14.84
N TYR A 65 6.62 0.40 14.39
CA TYR A 65 5.47 1.01 15.05
C TYR A 65 5.22 0.40 16.43
N TYR A 66 5.42 -0.91 16.57
CA TYR A 66 5.33 -1.59 17.85
C TYR A 66 6.37 -1.07 18.84
N LYS A 67 7.64 -0.91 18.42
CA LYS A 67 8.69 -0.29 19.25
C LYS A 67 8.33 1.12 19.73
N ARG A 68 7.58 1.88 18.92
CA ARG A 68 7.09 3.22 19.26
C ARG A 68 5.80 3.22 20.07
N LYS A 69 5.24 2.05 20.42
CA LYS A 69 3.93 1.90 21.08
C LYS A 69 2.77 2.52 20.28
N GLU A 70 2.89 2.56 18.96
CA GLU A 70 1.92 3.15 18.02
C GLU A 70 1.04 2.07 17.37
N VAL A 71 0.70 1.00 18.11
CA VAL A 71 -0.09 -0.14 17.59
C VAL A 71 -1.26 -0.40 18.53
N ASP A 72 -2.48 -0.29 17.99
CA ASP A 72 -3.69 -0.79 18.67
C ASP A 72 -3.91 -2.26 18.34
N TRP A 73 -3.55 -3.13 19.29
CA TRP A 73 -3.66 -4.57 19.15
C TRP A 73 -5.11 -5.08 19.11
N LYS A 74 -6.03 -4.41 19.81
CA LYS A 74 -7.44 -4.84 19.85
C LYS A 74 -8.08 -4.63 18.48
N ILE A 75 -7.88 -3.44 17.90
CA ILE A 75 -8.36 -3.14 16.55
C ILE A 75 -7.69 -4.07 15.53
N SER A 76 -6.37 -4.26 15.63
CA SER A 76 -5.62 -5.13 14.70
C SER A 76 -6.13 -6.57 14.70
N LEU A 77 -6.43 -7.15 15.87
CA LEU A 77 -6.94 -8.51 16.00
C LEU A 77 -8.35 -8.69 15.41
N ILE A 78 -9.16 -7.63 15.34
CA ILE A 78 -10.46 -7.65 14.65
C ILE A 78 -10.26 -7.53 13.13
N LEU A 79 -9.36 -6.64 12.70
CA LEU A 79 -9.08 -6.39 11.28
C LEU A 79 -8.51 -7.63 10.59
N ILE A 80 -7.57 -8.35 11.20
CA ILE A 80 -6.89 -9.51 10.59
C ILE A 80 -7.88 -10.55 10.03
N PRO A 81 -8.72 -11.22 10.84
CA PRO A 81 -9.60 -12.27 10.32
C PRO A 81 -10.66 -11.72 9.35
N THR A 82 -11.12 -10.49 9.58
CA THR A 82 -12.13 -9.84 8.72
C THR A 82 -11.55 -9.56 7.34
N VAL A 83 -10.38 -8.92 7.27
CA VAL A 83 -9.72 -8.58 6.01
C VAL A 83 -9.30 -9.84 5.27
N ILE A 84 -8.76 -10.86 5.96
CA ILE A 84 -8.42 -12.15 5.32
C ILE A 84 -9.67 -12.75 4.65
N SER A 85 -10.77 -12.87 5.39
CA SER A 85 -12.00 -13.52 4.90
C SER A 85 -12.56 -12.82 3.66
N PHE A 86 -12.72 -11.49 3.72
CA PHE A 86 -13.27 -10.73 2.60
C PHE A 86 -12.29 -10.55 1.44
N SER A 87 -10.98 -10.49 1.69
CA SER A 87 -9.97 -10.42 0.63
C SER A 87 -9.90 -11.71 -0.18
N VAL A 88 -10.08 -12.87 0.46
CA VAL A 88 -10.18 -14.17 -0.23
C VAL A 88 -11.43 -14.24 -1.11
N ILE A 89 -12.56 -13.72 -0.62
CA ILE A 89 -13.79 -13.64 -1.44
C ILE A 89 -13.56 -12.70 -2.63
N GLY A 90 -13.01 -11.50 -2.38
CA GLY A 90 -12.73 -10.52 -3.42
C GLY A 90 -11.74 -11.02 -4.49
N SER A 91 -10.69 -11.74 -4.09
CA SER A 91 -9.72 -12.31 -5.03
C SER A 91 -10.30 -13.44 -5.88
N LYS A 92 -11.23 -14.23 -5.34
CA LYS A 92 -11.99 -15.24 -6.10
C LYS A 92 -12.98 -14.60 -7.08
N LEU A 93 -13.55 -13.45 -6.74
CA LEU A 93 -14.47 -12.72 -7.61
C LEU A 93 -13.75 -11.93 -8.72
N ASN A 94 -12.50 -11.52 -8.48
CA ASN A 94 -11.75 -10.65 -9.39
C ASN A 94 -11.67 -11.15 -10.84
N PRO A 95 -11.43 -12.45 -11.14
CA PRO A 95 -11.38 -12.94 -12.52
C PRO A 95 -12.69 -12.80 -13.30
N TYR A 96 -13.83 -12.68 -12.61
CA TYR A 96 -15.15 -12.51 -13.24
C TYR A 96 -15.49 -11.04 -13.52
N ILE A 97 -14.62 -10.10 -13.12
CA ILE A 97 -14.81 -8.67 -13.31
C ILE A 97 -13.89 -8.19 -14.44
N PRO A 98 -14.42 -7.56 -15.50
CA PRO A 98 -13.58 -6.98 -16.55
C PRO A 98 -12.55 -5.99 -15.99
N GLU A 99 -11.32 -6.06 -16.50
CA GLU A 99 -10.18 -5.26 -16.02
C GLU A 99 -10.50 -3.75 -15.95
N LYS A 100 -11.24 -3.23 -16.95
CA LYS A 100 -11.69 -1.84 -17.01
C LYS A 100 -12.44 -1.40 -15.74
N TYR A 101 -13.32 -2.23 -15.20
CA TYR A 101 -14.09 -1.89 -14.00
C TYR A 101 -13.22 -1.98 -12.73
N THR A 102 -12.25 -2.89 -12.69
CA THR A 102 -11.26 -2.93 -11.60
C THR A 102 -10.45 -1.62 -11.59
N LEU A 103 -10.02 -1.13 -12.75
CA LEU A 103 -9.30 0.13 -12.87
C LEU A 103 -10.16 1.34 -12.46
N TYR A 104 -11.43 1.40 -12.88
CA TYR A 104 -12.34 2.46 -12.42
C TYR A 104 -12.57 2.44 -10.91
N SER A 105 -12.71 1.25 -10.32
CA SER A 105 -12.83 1.09 -8.87
C SER A 105 -11.58 1.59 -8.13
N LEU A 106 -10.39 1.24 -8.60
CA LEU A 106 -9.13 1.73 -8.04
C LEU A 106 -8.96 3.25 -8.18
N ALA A 107 -9.30 3.80 -9.34
CA ALA A 107 -9.25 5.24 -9.58
C ALA A 107 -10.18 5.97 -8.62
N THR A 108 -11.43 5.50 -8.52
CA THR A 108 -12.45 6.11 -7.65
C THR A 108 -12.05 6.05 -6.18
N THR A 109 -11.65 4.87 -5.69
CA THR A 109 -11.25 4.70 -4.28
C THR A 109 -10.00 5.50 -3.94
N THR A 110 -9.00 5.55 -4.82
CA THR A 110 -7.78 6.34 -4.59
C THR A 110 -8.05 7.84 -4.67
N PHE A 111 -8.98 8.27 -5.53
CA PHE A 111 -9.39 9.67 -5.59
C PHE A 111 -10.11 10.11 -4.31
N LEU A 112 -11.01 9.27 -3.79
CA LEU A 112 -11.69 9.54 -2.52
C LEU A 112 -10.72 9.58 -1.33
N THR A 113 -9.75 8.68 -1.27
CA THR A 113 -8.72 8.72 -0.22
C THR A 113 -7.83 9.95 -0.34
N SER A 114 -7.52 10.39 -1.56
CA SER A 114 -6.80 11.64 -1.81
C SER A 114 -7.55 12.85 -1.28
N ILE A 115 -8.85 12.98 -1.59
CA ILE A 115 -9.70 14.07 -1.07
C ILE A 115 -9.71 14.05 0.46
N TYR A 116 -9.89 12.88 1.07
CA TYR A 116 -9.89 12.75 2.53
C TYR A 116 -8.55 13.19 3.14
N PHE A 117 -7.41 12.77 2.58
CA PHE A 117 -6.10 13.17 3.07
C PHE A 117 -5.85 14.67 2.93
N LEU A 118 -6.27 15.29 1.81
CA LEU A 118 -6.19 16.73 1.62
C LEU A 118 -7.02 17.47 2.67
N HIS A 119 -8.26 17.05 2.88
CA HIS A 119 -9.14 17.63 3.89
C HIS A 119 -8.56 17.45 5.30
N LYS A 120 -8.04 16.27 5.63
CA LYS A 120 -7.40 16.02 6.92
C LYS A 120 -6.16 16.87 7.11
N ALA A 121 -5.30 17.00 6.09
CA ALA A 121 -4.09 17.81 6.15
C ALA A 121 -4.42 19.29 6.36
N TYR A 122 -5.43 19.82 5.65
CA TYR A 122 -5.89 21.21 5.81
C TYR A 122 -6.35 21.53 7.24
N ASN A 123 -7.02 20.57 7.89
CA ASN A 123 -7.56 20.74 9.25
C ASN A 123 -6.56 20.37 10.36
N THR A 124 -5.41 19.78 10.03
CA THR A 124 -4.42 19.37 11.04
C THR A 124 -3.54 20.56 11.40
N LYS A 125 -3.45 20.90 12.69
CA LYS A 125 -2.55 21.97 13.14
C LYS A 125 -1.09 21.57 12.90
N LEU A 126 -0.29 22.54 12.48
CA LEU A 126 1.16 22.37 12.33
C LEU A 126 1.77 22.15 13.73
N GLU A 127 2.14 20.90 14.03
CA GLU A 127 2.99 20.59 15.17
C GLU A 127 4.45 20.50 14.72
N PRO A 128 5.40 21.06 15.48
CA PRO A 128 6.81 20.93 15.15
C PRO A 128 7.20 19.45 15.13
N ALA A 129 7.93 19.04 14.09
CA ALA A 129 8.42 17.67 13.98
C ALA A 129 9.15 17.28 15.26
N LYS A 130 8.81 16.10 15.83
CA LYS A 130 9.51 15.57 17.00
C LYS A 130 11.00 15.53 16.68
N LYS A 131 11.83 16.31 17.39
CA LYS A 131 13.29 16.17 17.34
C LYS A 131 13.63 14.78 17.85
N VAL A 132 13.83 13.82 16.96
CA VAL A 132 14.35 12.50 17.34
C VAL A 132 15.46 12.11 16.40
N LEU A 133 16.68 12.38 16.85
CA LEU A 133 17.85 11.54 16.63
C LEU A 133 18.65 11.54 17.94
N LYS A 134 18.24 10.70 18.90
CA LYS A 134 19.19 10.00 19.75
C LYS A 134 19.15 8.55 19.28
N ILE A 135 19.89 8.27 18.21
CA ILE A 135 20.25 6.89 17.87
C ILE A 135 21.22 6.40 18.94
#